data_AF-A0A3A5SLA6-F1
#
_entry.id   AF-A0A3A5SLA6-F1
#
_cell.length_a   1.000
_cell.length_b   1.000
_cell.length_c   1.000
_cell.angle_alpha   90.00
_cell.angle_beta   90.00
_cell.angle_gamma   90.00
#
_symmetry.space_group_name_H-M   'P 1'
#
loop_
_entity.id
_entity.type
_entity.pdbx_description
1 polymer ?
#
loop_
_entity_poly.entity_id
_entity_poly.type
_entity_poly.pdbx_seq_one_letter_code
_entity_poly.pdbx_strand_id
1 'polypeptide(L)'
;MKTLRFIGVAIIAIIISTNLISCSDNEEATFISLDENTPLDDTIFTFTEEGGEKTISFKFNDKEWAVFPLYQATNWVSYTPKQGNTGDNTITFKILKNIGPYRRYDFTLASVNDGSKSCCITIQQEEADDISGVYTINMEAGTLPGIISEEYDYISKITKLTLKGNLNGTDILLLRKMLCVFITIEQPKLIRNIRV
;
A
#
# COMPACT_ATOMS: atom_id res chain seq x y z
N MET A 1 -68.28 40.17 57.64
CA MET A 1 -67.55 40.03 56.35
C MET A 1 -66.09 40.35 56.62
N LYS A 2 -65.28 39.31 56.80
CA LYS A 2 -64.25 38.81 55.86
C LYS A 2 -62.88 39.44 56.13
N THR A 3 -62.11 38.70 56.91
CA THR A 3 -60.64 38.71 57.03
C THR A 3 -59.97 38.68 55.66
N LEU A 4 -59.02 39.58 55.42
CA LEU A 4 -58.05 39.43 54.33
C LEU A 4 -56.64 39.71 54.87
N ARG A 5 -55.91 38.64 55.15
CA ARG A 5 -54.47 38.65 55.42
C ARG A 5 -53.77 38.66 54.06
N PHE A 6 -53.05 39.72 53.74
CA PHE A 6 -52.11 39.73 52.62
C PHE A 6 -50.76 39.23 53.13
N ILE A 7 -50.43 37.98 52.83
CA ILE A 7 -49.08 37.43 52.96
C ILE A 7 -48.51 37.39 51.54
N GLY A 8 -47.43 38.13 51.34
CA GLY A 8 -46.74 38.22 50.06
C GLY A 8 -46.03 36.91 49.69
N VAL A 9 -45.99 36.64 48.39
CA VAL A 9 -45.10 35.64 47.79
C VAL A 9 -44.44 36.30 46.60
N ALA A 10 -43.21 36.78 46.79
CA ALA A 10 -42.32 37.11 45.70
C ALA A 10 -41.78 35.79 45.14
N ILE A 11 -42.16 35.45 43.91
CA ILE A 11 -41.60 34.30 43.19
C ILE A 11 -40.26 34.75 42.61
N ILE A 12 -39.16 34.39 43.27
CA ILE A 12 -37.82 34.52 42.72
C ILE A 12 -37.55 33.28 41.86
N ALA A 13 -37.65 33.43 40.54
CA ALA A 13 -37.20 32.41 39.60
C ALA A 13 -35.67 32.42 39.56
N ILE A 14 -35.03 31.46 40.23
CA ILE A 14 -33.59 31.22 40.12
C ILE A 14 -33.37 30.43 38.84
N ILE A 15 -32.95 31.12 37.77
CA ILE A 15 -32.37 30.48 36.60
C ILE A 15 -30.98 30.01 37.02
N ILE A 16 -30.85 28.74 37.40
CA ILE A 16 -29.55 28.09 37.49
C ILE A 16 -29.16 27.77 36.05
N SER A 17 -28.53 28.72 35.38
CA SER A 17 -27.74 28.46 34.19
C SER A 17 -26.56 27.61 34.61
N THR A 18 -26.76 26.29 34.62
CA THR A 18 -25.65 25.35 34.55
C THR A 18 -24.98 25.62 33.22
N ASN A 19 -23.90 26.41 33.25
CA ASN A 19 -22.91 26.38 32.20
C ASN A 19 -22.44 24.94 32.16
N LEU A 20 -22.97 24.16 31.20
CA LEU A 20 -22.31 22.96 30.75
C LEU A 20 -21.00 23.45 30.13
N ILE A 21 -19.97 23.62 30.95
CA ILE A 21 -18.59 23.54 30.47
C ILE A 21 -18.43 22.07 30.12
N SER A 22 -18.87 21.73 28.91
CA SER A 22 -18.40 20.55 28.23
C SER A 22 -16.90 20.75 28.11
N CYS A 23 -16.12 20.12 28.98
CA CYS A 23 -14.76 19.74 28.65
C CYS A 23 -14.89 18.83 27.43
N SER A 24 -14.96 19.40 26.23
CA SER A 24 -14.59 18.63 25.06
C SER A 24 -13.10 18.42 25.25
N ASP A 25 -12.74 17.23 25.69
CA ASP A 25 -11.35 16.82 25.81
C ASP A 25 -10.64 17.30 24.55
N ASN A 26 -9.65 18.17 24.75
CA ASN A 26 -8.88 18.79 23.69
C ASN A 26 -7.89 17.73 23.17
N GLU A 27 -8.43 16.61 22.68
CA GLU A 27 -7.67 15.61 21.96
C GLU A 27 -7.27 16.24 20.64
N GLU A 28 -5.95 16.34 20.40
CA GLU A 28 -5.46 16.76 19.11
C GLU A 28 -5.96 15.77 18.05
N ALA A 29 -6.55 16.30 16.98
CA ALA A 29 -7.05 15.45 15.90
C ALA A 29 -5.91 14.64 15.27
N THR A 30 -6.15 13.36 15.01
CA THR A 30 -5.24 12.51 14.25
C THR A 30 -4.93 13.14 12.87
N PHE A 31 -3.68 13.05 12.42
CA PHE A 31 -3.25 13.48 11.09
C PHE A 31 -2.18 12.57 10.50
N ILE A 32 -2.16 12.56 9.17
CA ILE A 32 -1.09 12.03 8.33
C ILE A 32 -0.74 13.17 7.39
N SER A 33 0.51 13.63 7.38
CA SER A 33 0.88 14.84 6.66
C SER A 33 2.25 14.71 5.99
N LEU A 34 2.45 15.39 4.86
CA LEU A 34 3.76 15.48 4.21
C LEU A 34 4.73 16.36 5.04
N ASP A 35 4.19 17.38 5.70
CA ASP A 35 4.90 18.30 6.58
C ASP A 35 3.96 18.85 7.68
N GLU A 36 4.38 19.88 8.41
CA GLU A 36 3.62 20.45 9.54
C GLU A 36 2.26 21.05 9.15
N ASN A 37 2.03 21.35 7.86
CA ASN A 37 0.82 22.05 7.41
C ASN A 37 0.12 21.39 6.22
N THR A 38 0.71 20.35 5.61
CA THR A 38 0.20 19.74 4.38
C THR A 38 -0.28 18.31 4.63
N PRO A 39 -1.60 18.04 4.67
CA PRO A 39 -2.14 16.68 4.76
C PRO A 39 -1.58 15.79 3.65
N LEU A 40 -1.37 14.51 3.97
CA LEU A 40 -1.06 13.51 2.96
C LEU A 40 -2.39 13.09 2.31
N ASP A 41 -2.66 13.63 1.14
CA ASP A 41 -3.81 13.25 0.33
C ASP A 41 -3.57 11.90 -0.38
N ASP A 42 -4.64 11.37 -0.95
CA ASP A 42 -4.57 10.20 -1.82
C ASP A 42 -3.53 10.41 -2.92
N THR A 43 -2.58 9.49 -3.00
CA THR A 43 -1.38 9.62 -3.82
C THR A 43 -1.30 8.49 -4.83
N ILE A 44 -0.97 8.82 -6.08
CA ILE A 44 -0.76 7.86 -7.16
C ILE A 44 0.71 7.86 -7.57
N PHE A 45 1.35 6.69 -7.56
CA PHE A 45 2.67 6.48 -8.16
C PHE A 45 2.55 5.66 -9.43
N THR A 46 3.02 6.24 -10.52
CA THR A 46 3.10 5.58 -11.83
C THR A 46 4.54 5.09 -12.06
N PHE A 47 4.67 3.83 -12.46
CA PHE A 47 5.92 3.18 -12.82
C PHE A 47 5.84 2.70 -14.27
N THR A 48 6.98 2.74 -14.98
CA THR A 48 7.11 2.04 -16.26
C THR A 48 7.13 0.53 -16.04
N GLU A 49 7.11 -0.25 -17.12
CA GLU A 49 7.19 -1.70 -17.05
C GLU A 49 8.49 -2.18 -16.39
N GLU A 50 9.55 -1.40 -16.34
CA GLU A 50 10.79 -1.77 -15.64
C GLU A 50 10.64 -1.81 -14.11
N GLY A 51 9.62 -1.16 -13.55
CA GLY A 51 9.43 -1.06 -12.10
C GLY A 51 10.44 -0.11 -11.45
N GLY A 52 10.81 -0.38 -10.20
CA GLY A 52 11.77 0.44 -9.45
C GLY A 52 11.36 0.65 -8.00
N GLU A 53 11.92 1.69 -7.37
CA GLU A 53 11.66 2.02 -5.97
C GLU A 53 11.11 3.43 -5.83
N LYS A 54 10.21 3.61 -4.87
CA LYS A 54 9.67 4.92 -4.47
C LYS A 54 9.57 4.98 -2.97
N THR A 55 10.10 6.04 -2.37
CA THR A 55 9.98 6.32 -0.95
C THR A 55 9.04 7.49 -0.73
N ILE A 56 8.13 7.34 0.23
CA ILE A 56 7.35 8.44 0.80
C ILE A 56 7.85 8.77 2.19
N SER A 57 7.79 10.05 2.54
CA SER A 57 8.05 10.55 3.89
C SER A 57 6.80 11.27 4.38
N PHE A 58 6.43 11.05 5.63
CA PHE A 58 5.25 11.66 6.24
C PHE A 58 5.42 11.80 7.75
N LYS A 59 4.68 12.73 8.35
CA LYS A 59 4.50 12.87 9.79
C LYS A 59 3.18 12.22 10.22
N PHE A 60 3.18 11.65 11.42
CA PHE A 60 2.04 10.98 12.02
C PHE A 60 1.97 11.33 13.52
N ASN A 61 0.81 11.69 14.06
CA ASN A 61 0.68 12.16 15.45
C ASN A 61 -0.08 11.22 16.40
N ASP A 62 -0.67 10.14 15.91
CA ASP A 62 -1.26 9.12 16.77
C ASP A 62 -0.19 8.05 17.13
N LYS A 63 -0.55 7.08 17.98
CA LYS A 63 0.38 6.10 18.57
C LYS A 63 1.02 5.20 17.53
N GLU A 64 0.21 4.62 16.64
CA GLU A 64 0.63 3.61 15.67
C GLU A 64 -0.13 3.76 14.35
N TRP A 65 0.60 3.63 13.24
CA TRP A 65 0.06 3.55 11.89
C TRP A 65 0.36 2.19 11.27
N ALA A 66 -0.47 1.78 10.31
CA ALA A 66 -0.23 0.61 9.49
C ALA A 66 -0.68 0.81 8.03
N VAL A 67 -0.11 0.01 7.14
CA VAL A 67 -0.47 -0.04 5.72
C VAL A 67 -1.29 -1.30 5.47
N PHE A 68 -2.53 -1.10 5.06
CA PHE A 68 -3.53 -2.12 4.77
C PHE A 68 -3.72 -2.26 3.26
N PRO A 69 -3.32 -3.37 2.64
CA PRO A 69 -3.59 -3.61 1.23
C PRO A 69 -5.10 -3.85 0.99
N LEU A 70 -5.68 -3.23 -0.04
CA LEU A 70 -7.13 -3.27 -0.29
C LEU A 70 -7.62 -4.53 -1.03
N TYR A 71 -6.70 -5.41 -1.45
CA TYR A 71 -7.01 -6.66 -2.15
C TYR A 71 -6.03 -7.78 -1.77
N GLN A 72 -6.21 -8.96 -2.38
CA GLN A 72 -5.33 -10.10 -2.20
C GLN A 72 -3.85 -9.71 -2.31
N ALA A 73 -3.00 -10.39 -1.54
CA ALA A 73 -1.56 -10.18 -1.60
C ALA A 73 -1.06 -10.34 -3.03
N THR A 74 -0.31 -9.35 -3.49
CA THR A 74 0.38 -9.40 -4.77
C THR A 74 1.83 -9.82 -4.58
N ASN A 75 2.41 -10.41 -5.62
CA ASN A 75 3.81 -10.83 -5.70
C ASN A 75 4.70 -9.83 -6.44
N TRP A 76 4.15 -8.72 -6.95
CA TRP A 76 4.88 -7.72 -7.75
C TRP A 76 5.14 -6.39 -7.04
N VAL A 77 4.51 -6.17 -5.88
CA VAL A 77 4.76 -5.03 -4.99
C VAL A 77 5.25 -5.53 -3.64
N SER A 78 6.32 -4.91 -3.14
CA SER A 78 6.75 -5.05 -1.75
C SER A 78 6.96 -3.68 -1.14
N TYR A 79 6.83 -3.58 0.18
CA TYR A 79 7.01 -2.31 0.89
C TYR A 79 7.48 -2.54 2.33
N THR A 80 8.25 -1.57 2.84
CA THR A 80 8.74 -1.57 4.21
C THR A 80 8.87 -0.15 4.75
N PRO A 81 8.56 0.08 6.04
CA PRO A 81 7.93 -0.84 6.98
C PRO A 81 6.41 -0.99 6.72
N LYS A 82 5.78 -2.00 7.32
CA LYS A 82 4.32 -2.23 7.21
C LYS A 82 3.50 -1.49 8.26
N GLN A 83 4.15 -1.10 9.35
CA GLN A 83 3.61 -0.35 10.47
C GLN A 83 4.72 0.49 11.08
N GLY A 84 4.35 1.49 11.86
CA GLY A 84 5.30 2.33 12.59
C GLY A 84 4.58 3.19 13.62
N ASN A 85 5.34 4.05 14.28
CA ASN A 85 4.85 4.82 15.42
C ASN A 85 4.69 6.31 15.05
N THR A 86 4.25 7.09 16.03
CA THR A 86 4.25 8.56 15.99
C THR A 86 5.58 9.17 15.52
N GLY A 87 5.51 10.36 14.93
CA GLY A 87 6.65 11.16 14.47
C GLY A 87 6.88 11.10 12.96
N ASP A 88 8.14 11.33 12.57
CA ASP A 88 8.59 11.29 11.17
C ASP A 88 8.78 9.85 10.73
N ASN A 89 8.18 9.49 9.59
CA ASN A 89 8.15 8.14 9.07
C ASN A 89 8.48 8.12 7.58
N THR A 90 8.95 6.96 7.13
CA THR A 90 9.14 6.68 5.70
C THR A 90 8.61 5.30 5.36
N ILE A 91 8.08 5.15 4.13
CA ILE A 91 7.75 3.85 3.54
C ILE A 91 8.41 3.79 2.18
N THR A 92 9.18 2.73 1.92
CA THR A 92 9.76 2.44 0.61
C THR A 92 8.98 1.31 -0.05
N PHE A 93 8.44 1.61 -1.23
CA PHE A 93 7.82 0.65 -2.14
C PHE A 93 8.86 0.19 -3.16
N LYS A 94 8.93 -1.12 -3.39
CA LYS A 94 9.72 -1.76 -4.44
C LYS A 94 8.78 -2.52 -5.37
N ILE A 95 8.79 -2.11 -6.63
CA ILE A 95 7.94 -2.60 -7.71
C ILE A 95 8.81 -3.42 -8.65
N LEU A 96 8.42 -4.67 -8.89
CA LEU A 96 9.13 -5.53 -9.83
C LEU A 96 8.87 -5.09 -11.28
N LYS A 97 9.77 -5.48 -12.18
CA LYS A 97 9.52 -5.42 -13.63
C LYS A 97 8.18 -6.09 -13.98
N ASN A 98 7.52 -5.64 -15.02
CA ASN A 98 6.26 -6.15 -15.55
C ASN A 98 6.47 -6.67 -16.98
N ILE A 99 6.29 -7.97 -17.16
CA ILE A 99 6.16 -8.63 -18.47
C ILE A 99 4.72 -9.16 -18.50
N GLY A 100 3.78 -8.23 -18.72
CA GLY A 100 2.38 -8.44 -18.46
C GLY A 100 1.53 -7.23 -18.85
N PRO A 101 0.21 -7.28 -18.59
CA PRO A 101 -0.68 -6.15 -18.82
C PRO A 101 -0.46 -5.06 -17.77
N TYR A 102 -1.11 -3.92 -18.00
CA TYR A 102 -1.22 -2.86 -17.01
C TYR A 102 -1.75 -3.42 -15.70
N ARG A 103 -1.17 -2.98 -14.58
CA ARG A 103 -1.56 -3.46 -13.25
C ARG A 103 -1.59 -2.35 -12.23
N ARG A 104 -2.50 -2.50 -11.27
CA ARG A 104 -2.76 -1.53 -10.21
C ARG A 104 -2.87 -2.24 -8.86
N TYR A 105 -2.37 -1.58 -7.81
CA TYR A 105 -2.55 -2.04 -6.44
C TYR A 105 -2.71 -0.87 -5.47
N ASP A 106 -3.72 -0.98 -4.62
CA ASP A 106 -4.12 0.09 -3.72
C ASP A 106 -3.84 -0.32 -2.27
N PHE A 107 -3.34 0.64 -1.50
CA PHE A 107 -3.06 0.53 -0.08
C PHE A 107 -3.80 1.63 0.66
N THR A 108 -4.20 1.34 1.89
CA THR A 108 -4.64 2.35 2.85
C THR A 108 -3.57 2.50 3.92
N LEU A 109 -2.98 3.68 4.04
CA LEU A 109 -2.20 4.08 5.21
C LEU A 109 -3.15 4.74 6.20
N ALA A 110 -3.24 4.21 7.41
CA ALA A 110 -4.16 4.72 8.43
C ALA A 110 -3.59 4.56 9.84
N SER A 111 -4.15 5.31 10.78
CA SER A 111 -3.98 4.99 12.20
C SER A 111 -4.61 3.63 12.51
N VAL A 112 -3.94 2.85 13.36
CA VAL A 112 -4.47 1.59 13.90
C VAL A 112 -5.58 1.85 14.93
N ASN A 113 -5.55 3.00 15.60
CA ASN A 113 -6.49 3.34 16.68
C ASN A 113 -7.65 4.22 16.20
N ASP A 114 -7.46 4.96 15.11
CA ASP A 114 -8.43 5.90 14.57
C ASP A 114 -8.49 5.84 13.03
N GLY A 115 -9.36 4.98 12.51
CA GLY A 115 -9.58 4.84 11.07
C GLY A 115 -10.22 6.06 10.39
N SER A 116 -10.58 7.12 11.13
CA SER A 116 -11.16 8.34 10.54
C SER A 116 -10.14 9.14 9.70
N LYS A 117 -8.85 8.87 9.89
CA LYS A 117 -7.75 9.50 9.16
C LYS A 117 -6.92 8.46 8.45
N SER A 118 -7.04 8.47 7.14
CA SER A 118 -6.35 7.56 6.23
C SER A 118 -6.09 8.25 4.90
N CYS A 119 -5.05 7.80 4.20
CA CYS A 119 -4.84 8.15 2.79
C CYS A 119 -4.70 6.87 1.96
N CYS A 120 -5.18 6.92 0.72
CA CYS A 120 -4.98 5.87 -0.26
C CYS A 120 -3.65 6.08 -0.99
N ILE A 121 -2.82 5.05 -1.04
CA ILE A 121 -1.62 5.02 -1.90
C ILE A 121 -1.91 4.03 -3.01
N THR A 122 -1.94 4.54 -4.24
CA THR A 122 -2.19 3.75 -5.45
C THR A 122 -0.88 3.56 -6.21
N ILE A 123 -0.51 2.33 -6.49
CA ILE A 123 0.57 1.98 -7.42
C ILE A 123 -0.04 1.61 -8.75
N GLN A 124 0.38 2.29 -9.81
CA GLN A 124 0.07 1.95 -11.19
C GLN A 124 1.35 1.60 -11.91
N GLN A 125 1.33 0.51 -12.67
CA GLN A 125 2.45 0.11 -13.49
C GLN A 125 1.98 -0.20 -14.90
N GLU A 126 2.68 0.39 -15.87
CA GLU A 126 2.41 0.21 -17.29
C GLU A 126 2.55 -1.25 -17.74
N GLU A 127 1.87 -1.59 -18.83
CA GLU A 127 2.03 -2.88 -19.49
C GLU A 127 3.40 -3.01 -20.14
N ALA A 128 3.78 -4.23 -20.49
CA ALA A 128 5.04 -4.48 -21.18
C ALA A 128 5.02 -3.93 -22.62
N ASP A 129 5.89 -2.95 -22.88
CA ASP A 129 6.09 -2.40 -24.23
C ASP A 129 6.90 -3.34 -25.15
N ASP A 130 7.77 -4.18 -24.56
CA ASP A 130 8.59 -5.13 -25.32
C ASP A 130 7.78 -6.34 -25.79
N ILE A 131 7.55 -6.42 -27.10
CA ILE A 131 6.86 -7.52 -27.79
C ILE A 131 7.80 -8.54 -28.45
N SER A 132 9.11 -8.46 -28.20
CA SER A 132 10.10 -9.33 -28.85
C SER A 132 9.98 -10.80 -28.45
N GLY A 133 9.41 -11.08 -27.29
CA GLY A 133 9.37 -12.41 -26.69
C GLY A 133 10.72 -12.88 -26.15
N VAL A 134 11.74 -12.01 -26.10
CA VAL A 134 13.11 -12.35 -25.69
C VAL A 134 13.48 -11.53 -24.46
N TYR A 135 13.45 -12.15 -23.29
CA TYR A 135 13.66 -11.44 -22.02
C TYR A 135 14.93 -11.90 -21.31
N THR A 136 15.61 -10.93 -20.69
CA THR A 136 16.67 -11.18 -19.70
C THR A 136 16.26 -10.54 -18.39
N ILE A 137 16.11 -11.35 -17.34
CA ILE A 137 15.57 -10.93 -16.06
C ILE A 137 16.62 -11.15 -14.98
N ASN A 138 16.97 -10.08 -14.27
CA ASN A 138 17.71 -10.16 -13.01
C ASN A 138 16.67 -10.23 -11.88
N MET A 139 16.70 -11.29 -11.07
CA MET A 139 15.66 -11.53 -10.08
C MET A 139 16.16 -12.17 -8.79
N GLU A 140 15.39 -11.93 -7.72
CA GLU A 140 15.52 -12.63 -6.46
C GLU A 140 14.68 -13.92 -6.48
N ALA A 141 15.00 -14.89 -5.63
CA ALA A 141 14.28 -16.15 -5.62
C ALA A 141 12.82 -15.95 -5.20
N GLY A 142 11.88 -16.50 -5.98
CA GLY A 142 10.44 -16.45 -5.75
C GLY A 142 9.73 -15.26 -6.39
N THR A 143 10.44 -14.36 -7.05
CA THR A 143 9.84 -13.14 -7.61
C THR A 143 9.41 -13.28 -9.07
N LEU A 144 9.74 -14.39 -9.75
CA LEU A 144 9.40 -14.56 -11.17
C LEU A 144 7.90 -14.44 -11.46
N PRO A 145 6.98 -15.00 -10.65
CA PRO A 145 5.54 -14.86 -10.90
C PRO A 145 5.02 -13.43 -10.69
N GLY A 146 5.80 -12.56 -10.04
CA GLY A 146 5.51 -11.13 -9.97
C GLY A 146 6.08 -10.34 -11.16
N ILE A 147 6.99 -10.94 -11.93
CA ILE A 147 7.55 -10.32 -13.13
C ILE A 147 6.77 -10.72 -14.37
N ILE A 148 6.51 -12.01 -14.56
CA ILE A 148 5.81 -12.53 -15.74
C ILE A 148 4.35 -12.78 -15.36
N SER A 149 3.42 -12.19 -16.11
CA SER A 149 2.00 -12.46 -15.95
C SER A 149 1.69 -13.94 -16.24
N GLU A 150 0.84 -14.56 -15.42
CA GLU A 150 0.31 -15.90 -15.71
C GLU A 150 -0.75 -15.90 -16.83
N GLU A 151 -1.14 -14.72 -17.33
CA GLU A 151 -2.05 -14.61 -18.45
C GLU A 151 -1.47 -15.21 -19.72
N TYR A 152 -2.28 -16.06 -20.38
CA TYR A 152 -1.86 -16.82 -21.54
C TYR A 152 -1.27 -15.94 -22.66
N ASP A 153 -1.86 -14.78 -22.90
CA ASP A 153 -1.47 -13.87 -23.97
C ASP A 153 -0.07 -13.24 -23.77
N TYR A 154 0.43 -13.20 -22.54
CA TYR A 154 1.78 -12.70 -22.24
C TYR A 154 2.77 -13.86 -22.14
N ILE A 155 2.41 -14.92 -21.42
CA ILE A 155 3.31 -16.07 -21.23
C ILE A 155 3.59 -16.83 -22.53
N SER A 156 2.62 -16.91 -23.46
CA SER A 156 2.77 -17.60 -24.75
C SER A 156 3.61 -16.84 -25.77
N LYS A 157 3.79 -15.53 -25.59
CA LYS A 157 4.64 -14.70 -26.46
C LYS A 157 6.12 -14.81 -26.10
N ILE A 158 6.44 -15.34 -24.93
CA ILE A 158 7.83 -15.54 -24.50
C ILE A 158 8.42 -16.70 -25.29
N THR A 159 9.40 -16.43 -26.15
CA THR A 159 10.09 -17.43 -26.95
C THR A 159 11.47 -17.78 -26.37
N LYS A 160 12.10 -16.82 -25.70
CA LYS A 160 13.39 -17.00 -25.04
C LYS A 160 13.43 -16.24 -23.70
N LEU A 161 13.84 -16.95 -22.66
CA LEU A 161 13.93 -16.41 -21.32
C LEU A 161 15.31 -16.69 -20.72
N THR A 162 16.03 -15.62 -20.36
CA THR A 162 17.29 -15.72 -19.62
C THR A 162 17.05 -15.23 -18.19
N LEU A 163 17.18 -16.13 -17.22
CA LEU A 163 17.01 -15.81 -15.80
C LEU A 163 18.36 -15.74 -15.10
N LYS A 164 18.62 -14.60 -14.47
CA LYS A 164 19.83 -14.32 -13.71
C LYS A 164 19.46 -14.16 -12.24
N GLY A 165 20.00 -15.04 -11.40
CA GLY A 165 19.70 -15.07 -9.97
C GLY A 165 19.30 -16.46 -9.48
N ASN A 166 19.00 -16.54 -8.18
CA ASN A 166 18.55 -17.78 -7.58
C ASN A 166 17.08 -18.02 -7.90
N LEU A 167 16.73 -19.29 -8.07
CA LEU A 167 15.35 -19.74 -8.26
C LEU A 167 14.93 -20.57 -7.04
N ASN A 168 13.66 -20.49 -6.66
CA ASN A 168 13.06 -21.39 -5.68
C ASN A 168 11.84 -22.14 -6.26
N GLY A 169 11.13 -22.89 -5.42
CA GLY A 169 9.98 -23.70 -5.84
C GLY A 169 8.87 -22.90 -6.52
N THR A 170 8.65 -21.65 -6.11
CA THR A 170 7.63 -20.77 -6.70
C THR A 170 7.98 -20.42 -8.15
N ASP A 171 9.24 -20.09 -8.43
CA ASP A 171 9.69 -19.78 -9.80
C ASP A 171 9.60 -21.01 -10.70
N ILE A 172 10.05 -22.17 -10.19
CA ILE A 172 10.01 -23.44 -10.93
C ILE A 172 8.57 -23.82 -11.27
N LEU A 173 7.60 -23.53 -10.40
CA LEU A 173 6.19 -23.80 -10.64
C LEU A 173 5.67 -23.00 -11.84
N LEU A 174 6.01 -21.72 -11.94
CA LEU A 174 5.66 -20.90 -13.11
C LEU A 174 6.34 -21.42 -14.38
N LEU A 175 7.64 -21.71 -14.31
CA LEU A 175 8.41 -22.19 -15.47
C LEU A 175 7.83 -23.49 -16.04
N ARG A 176 7.28 -24.38 -15.21
CA ARG A 176 6.59 -25.59 -15.67
C ARG A 176 5.30 -25.32 -16.44
N LYS A 177 4.67 -24.16 -16.26
CA LYS A 177 3.50 -23.73 -17.03
C LYS A 177 3.88 -23.15 -18.41
N MET A 178 5.15 -22.79 -18.62
CA MET A 178 5.64 -22.27 -19.88
C MET A 178 5.93 -23.42 -20.86
N LEU A 179 5.07 -23.59 -21.87
CA LEU A 179 5.26 -24.57 -22.95
C LEU A 179 6.14 -23.96 -24.06
N CYS A 180 7.09 -24.74 -24.58
CA CYS A 180 7.90 -24.41 -25.77
C CYS A 180 8.79 -23.15 -25.67
N VAL A 181 9.30 -22.84 -24.48
CA VAL A 181 10.21 -21.69 -24.26
C VAL A 181 11.66 -22.16 -24.19
N PHE A 182 12.57 -21.45 -24.86
CA PHE A 182 14.00 -21.65 -24.64
C PHE A 182 14.43 -20.93 -23.36
N ILE A 183 14.76 -21.70 -22.32
CA ILE A 183 15.09 -21.16 -21.00
C ILE A 183 16.59 -21.35 -20.72
N THR A 184 17.27 -20.24 -20.46
CA THR A 184 18.65 -20.19 -19.97
C THR A 184 18.62 -19.74 -18.51
N ILE A 185 19.22 -20.54 -17.62
CA ILE A 185 19.32 -20.22 -16.19
C ILE A 185 20.78 -19.98 -15.82
N GLU A 186 21.07 -18.78 -15.36
CA GLU A 186 22.38 -18.33 -14.88
C GLU A 186 22.34 -18.12 -13.36
N GLN A 187 22.64 -19.17 -12.59
CA GLN A 187 22.77 -19.06 -11.13
C GLN A 187 24.22 -18.82 -10.71
N PRO A 188 24.47 -18.10 -9.60
CA PRO A 188 25.82 -17.86 -9.08
C PRO A 188 26.66 -19.13 -8.84
N LYS A 189 26.05 -20.32 -8.79
CA LYS A 189 26.72 -21.60 -8.53
C LYS A 189 26.47 -22.70 -9.58
N LEU A 190 25.66 -22.47 -10.62
CA LEU A 190 25.36 -23.47 -11.66
C LEU A 190 24.77 -22.80 -12.91
N ILE A 191 25.35 -23.09 -14.09
CA ILE A 191 24.72 -22.80 -15.38
C ILE A 191 24.04 -24.08 -15.86
N ARG A 192 22.73 -24.05 -16.10
CA ARG A 192 21.98 -25.16 -16.71
C ARG A 192 21.12 -24.61 -17.84
N ASN A 193 21.29 -25.17 -19.03
CA ASN A 193 20.39 -24.94 -20.17
C ASN A 193 19.31 -26.02 -20.12
N ILE A 194 18.03 -25.62 -20.03
CA ILE A 194 16.90 -26.55 -20.03
C ILE A 194 16.01 -26.18 -21.21
N ARG A 195 15.82 -27.14 -22.12
CA ARG A 195 14.78 -27.05 -23.16
C ARG A 195 13.54 -27.74 -22.59
N VAL A 196 12.47 -26.99 -22.37
CA VAL A 196 11.16 -27.52 -21.94
C VAL A 196 10.25 -27.64 -23.15
#